data_AF-A0A4D4N5P3-F1
#
_entry.id   AF-A0A4D4N5P3-F1
#
_cell.length_a   1.000
_cell.length_b   1.000
_cell.length_c   1.000
_cell.angle_alpha   90.00
_cell.angle_beta   90.00
_cell.angle_gamma   90.00
#
_symmetry.space_group_name_H-M   'P 1'
#
loop_
_entity.id
_entity.type
_entity.pdbx_description
1 polymer ?
#
loop_
_entity_poly.entity_id
_entity_poly.type
_entity_poly.pdbx_seq_one_letter_code
_entity_poly.pdbx_strand_id
1 'polypeptide(L)'
;MVFSSAAATFGPAGQGSYAAANAYVEAIVRHRRGEGLPGLAVAWGPWAGGGMAEGAVGQMRRRGLAAMTPETALVALGQALDHDETCVTVADIDWDRFTANSLPGSRLSPLISDIPEARLARETTGLDTATASPDSFSARLKAMDTAEQERALLDLVRTYAATVLGHSTPTAVRPERAFRDLGFVSVSAVELRNRLNAVTGLLLPTTLIFDYPTPSALAGYLKEQLEEGAGGQRDIAPPVPASRVDVDEPIAIVGMACRFPGGVESAEDLWELVASGRDAVGEFPVDRGWDVEAFYDPEPGRAGSSYTRRGGFLEGAAEFDAGFFGISPREALAMDPQQRLMLEVSWEALERAGIDPATLRGSTTGVFAGMCSQDYADLVRRATEDLEGYAMTGLSSSVTSGRVAYTLGLEGPAVTVDTACSSSLVALHLACQALRSGECSLALAGGVTVMSTPGAFVEFSRQRGLSPDGRCKAYGSGADGVGWAEGVGVLLVERLSEAERRGHRVLAVVRGSAVNQDGASNGLTAPNGPSQQRVIRQALACAGLSVADVDVVEGHGTGTTLGDPIEAQALLATYGQGRSGSGRCGWGR
;
A
#
# COMPACT_ATOMS: atom_id res chain seq x y z
N MET A 1 -39.42 -19.04 32.92
CA MET A 1 -38.89 -19.85 31.80
C MET A 1 -37.84 -19.03 31.08
N VAL A 2 -36.71 -19.62 30.72
CA VAL A 2 -35.65 -18.93 29.97
C VAL A 2 -35.24 -19.78 28.77
N PHE A 3 -34.91 -19.13 27.66
CA PHE A 3 -34.41 -19.78 26.47
C PHE A 3 -32.89 -19.64 26.39
N SER A 4 -32.24 -20.78 26.25
CA SER A 4 -30.80 -20.95 26.08
C SER A 4 -30.54 -21.54 24.69
N SER A 5 -29.27 -21.78 24.35
CA SER A 5 -28.85 -22.41 23.12
C SER A 5 -28.19 -23.76 23.40
N ALA A 6 -28.41 -24.73 22.52
CA ALA A 6 -27.68 -26.00 22.52
C ALA A 6 -26.15 -25.83 22.42
N ALA A 7 -25.66 -24.63 22.06
CA ALA A 7 -24.25 -24.27 22.15
C ALA A 7 -23.68 -24.39 23.59
N ALA A 8 -24.48 -24.20 24.64
CA ALA A 8 -24.08 -24.44 26.02
C ALA A 8 -23.85 -25.93 26.32
N THR A 9 -24.60 -26.80 25.64
CA THR A 9 -24.55 -28.26 25.79
C THR A 9 -23.40 -28.88 25.01
N PHE A 10 -23.20 -28.46 23.75
CA PHE A 10 -22.20 -29.07 22.85
C PHE A 10 -20.87 -28.32 22.76
N GLY A 11 -20.84 -27.03 23.12
CA GLY A 11 -19.63 -26.20 23.09
C GLY A 11 -18.97 -26.09 21.71
N PRO A 12 -19.65 -25.55 20.67
CA PRO A 12 -19.10 -25.49 19.33
C PRO A 12 -17.83 -24.61 19.27
N ALA A 13 -16.81 -25.10 18.55
CA ALA A 13 -15.56 -24.38 18.36
C ALA A 13 -15.81 -22.96 17.79
N GLY A 14 -15.20 -21.95 18.43
CA GLY A 14 -15.33 -20.53 18.06
C GLY A 14 -16.47 -19.77 18.73
N GLN A 15 -17.30 -20.39 19.58
CA GLN A 15 -18.43 -19.73 20.27
C GLN A 15 -18.31 -19.74 21.81
N GLY A 16 -17.08 -19.70 22.35
CA GLY A 16 -16.83 -19.86 23.79
C GLY A 16 -17.58 -18.85 24.68
N SER A 17 -17.60 -17.56 24.30
CA SER A 17 -18.34 -16.52 25.03
C SER A 17 -19.85 -16.72 24.97
N TYR A 18 -20.38 -17.12 23.81
CA TYR A 18 -21.80 -17.39 23.61
C TYR A 18 -22.26 -18.62 24.40
N ALA A 19 -21.49 -19.70 24.37
CA ALA A 19 -21.75 -20.92 25.14
C ALA A 19 -21.73 -20.63 26.65
N ALA A 20 -20.75 -19.86 27.14
CA ALA A 20 -20.64 -19.49 28.55
C ALA A 20 -21.84 -18.66 29.04
N ALA A 21 -22.30 -17.69 28.25
CA ALA A 21 -23.47 -16.87 28.59
C ALA A 21 -24.75 -17.70 28.71
N ASN A 22 -24.97 -18.63 27.78
CA ASN A 22 -26.12 -19.54 27.80
C ASN A 22 -26.05 -20.53 28.98
N ALA A 23 -24.87 -21.08 29.26
CA ALA A 23 -24.65 -21.95 30.43
C ALA A 23 -24.88 -21.21 31.77
N TYR A 24 -24.50 -19.93 31.86
CA TYR A 24 -24.75 -19.11 33.04
C TYR A 24 -26.26 -18.92 33.30
N VAL A 25 -27.03 -18.66 32.26
CA VAL A 25 -28.49 -18.51 32.36
C VAL A 25 -29.16 -19.82 32.79
N GLU A 26 -28.70 -20.97 32.29
CA GLU A 26 -29.17 -22.27 32.78
C GLU A 26 -28.79 -22.50 34.26
N ALA A 27 -27.60 -22.09 34.68
CA ALA A 27 -27.17 -22.20 36.07
C ALA A 27 -28.05 -21.38 37.02
N ILE A 28 -28.51 -20.18 36.61
CA ILE A 28 -29.48 -19.37 37.36
C ILE A 28 -30.79 -20.15 37.55
N VAL A 29 -31.28 -20.81 36.50
CA VAL A 29 -32.52 -21.60 36.60
C VAL A 29 -32.36 -22.81 37.53
N ARG A 30 -31.24 -23.53 37.45
CA ARG A 30 -30.92 -24.63 38.38
C ARG A 30 -30.85 -24.13 39.83
N HIS A 31 -30.22 -22.99 40.06
CA HIS A 31 -30.15 -22.37 41.38
C HIS A 31 -31.55 -22.04 41.93
N ARG A 32 -32.41 -21.40 41.11
CA ARG A 32 -33.81 -21.10 41.47
C ARG A 32 -34.60 -22.34 41.87
N ARG A 33 -34.45 -23.43 41.11
CA ARG A 33 -35.10 -24.72 41.42
C ARG A 33 -34.56 -25.33 42.71
N GLY A 34 -33.28 -25.16 43.01
CA GLY A 34 -32.67 -25.54 44.28
C GLY A 34 -33.26 -24.79 45.50
N GLU A 35 -33.78 -23.58 45.30
CA GLU A 35 -34.48 -22.81 46.33
C GLU A 35 -35.99 -23.15 46.43
N GLY A 36 -36.46 -24.18 45.73
CA GLY A 36 -37.88 -24.57 45.69
C GLY A 36 -38.76 -23.66 44.84
N LEU A 37 -38.17 -22.78 44.03
CA LEU A 37 -38.90 -21.88 43.15
C LEU A 37 -39.05 -22.48 41.74
N PRO A 38 -40.16 -22.20 41.04
CA PRO A 38 -40.36 -22.71 39.68
C PRO A 38 -39.34 -22.12 38.70
N GLY A 39 -38.85 -22.93 37.76
CA GLY A 39 -37.85 -22.53 36.77
C GLY A 39 -37.64 -23.63 35.73
N LEU A 40 -37.62 -23.23 34.45
CA LEU A 40 -37.33 -24.08 33.29
C LEU A 40 -36.39 -23.31 32.37
N ALA A 41 -35.29 -23.94 31.96
CA ALA A 41 -34.40 -23.48 30.91
C ALA A 41 -34.47 -24.47 29.73
N VAL A 42 -34.75 -23.96 28.53
CA VAL A 42 -34.76 -24.79 27.31
C VAL A 42 -33.64 -24.35 26.39
N ALA A 43 -32.67 -25.23 26.17
CA ALA A 43 -31.54 -25.02 25.27
C ALA A 43 -31.90 -25.48 23.86
N TRP A 44 -32.12 -24.53 22.95
CA TRP A 44 -32.63 -24.81 21.61
C TRP A 44 -31.51 -25.10 20.59
N GLY A 45 -31.72 -26.13 19.79
CA GLY A 45 -31.08 -26.31 18.48
C GLY A 45 -31.65 -25.34 17.43
N PRO A 46 -31.20 -25.41 16.17
CA PRO A 46 -31.65 -24.48 15.13
C PRO A 46 -33.14 -24.69 14.79
N TRP A 47 -33.85 -23.59 14.53
CA TRP A 47 -35.25 -23.58 14.08
C TRP A 47 -35.34 -23.24 12.58
N ALA A 48 -36.34 -23.80 11.90
CA ALA A 48 -36.71 -23.47 10.52
C ALA A 48 -37.68 -22.27 10.50
N GLY A 49 -37.72 -21.54 9.38
CA GLY A 49 -38.69 -20.44 9.17
C GLY A 49 -38.23 -19.02 9.55
N GLY A 50 -36.92 -18.82 9.77
CA GLY A 50 -36.29 -17.50 10.01
C GLY A 50 -35.82 -17.30 11.46
N GLY A 51 -34.95 -16.31 11.69
CA GLY A 51 -34.43 -15.93 13.03
C GLY A 51 -32.90 -16.00 13.20
N MET A 52 -32.40 -16.04 14.44
CA MET A 52 -30.96 -15.97 14.78
C MET A 52 -30.07 -17.05 14.09
N ALA A 53 -30.66 -18.12 13.59
CA ALA A 53 -29.95 -19.20 12.90
C ALA A 53 -29.94 -19.06 11.35
N GLU A 54 -30.65 -18.09 10.76
CA GLU A 54 -30.93 -18.02 9.31
C GLU A 54 -29.66 -17.93 8.44
N GLY A 55 -28.63 -17.22 8.89
CA GLY A 55 -27.32 -17.16 8.23
C GLY A 55 -26.39 -18.36 8.51
N ALA A 56 -26.75 -19.22 9.47
CA ALA A 56 -25.93 -20.33 9.96
C ALA A 56 -26.56 -21.73 9.73
N VAL A 57 -27.81 -21.82 9.25
CA VAL A 57 -28.52 -23.10 9.03
C VAL A 57 -27.71 -24.04 8.15
N GLY A 58 -27.14 -23.54 7.04
CA GLY A 58 -26.32 -24.35 6.14
C GLY A 58 -25.04 -24.88 6.79
N GLN A 59 -24.43 -24.10 7.69
CA GLN A 59 -23.23 -24.50 8.43
C GLN A 59 -23.56 -25.51 9.54
N MET A 60 -24.66 -25.32 10.26
CA MET A 60 -25.14 -26.23 11.31
C MET A 60 -25.60 -27.57 10.75
N ARG A 61 -26.29 -27.57 9.60
CA ARG A 61 -26.69 -28.79 8.88
C ARG A 61 -25.49 -29.61 8.41
N ARG A 62 -24.38 -28.96 8.02
CA ARG A 62 -23.11 -29.65 7.71
C ARG A 62 -22.48 -30.31 8.93
N ARG A 63 -22.79 -29.84 10.14
CA ARG A 63 -22.32 -30.39 11.43
C ARG A 63 -23.30 -31.40 12.05
N GLY A 64 -24.36 -31.79 11.35
CA GLY A 64 -25.35 -32.75 11.84
C GLY A 64 -26.46 -32.17 12.71
N LEU A 65 -26.59 -30.84 12.84
CA LEU A 65 -27.72 -30.19 13.52
C LEU A 65 -28.75 -29.73 12.48
N ALA A 66 -29.89 -30.41 12.43
CA ALA A 66 -30.99 -30.09 11.53
C ALA A 66 -31.92 -29.04 12.13
N ALA A 67 -32.50 -28.20 11.27
CA ALA A 67 -33.42 -27.15 11.70
C ALA A 67 -34.81 -27.73 11.98
N MET A 68 -35.28 -27.57 13.22
CA MET A 68 -36.60 -28.04 13.65
C MET A 68 -37.72 -27.13 13.15
N THR A 69 -38.86 -27.71 12.77
CA THR A 69 -40.05 -26.89 12.51
C THR A 69 -40.56 -26.27 13.81
N PRO A 70 -41.12 -25.03 13.78
CA PRO A 70 -41.71 -24.41 14.96
C PRO A 70 -42.76 -25.30 15.64
N GLU A 71 -43.54 -26.05 14.87
CA GLU A 71 -44.54 -26.98 15.37
C GLU A 71 -43.91 -28.09 16.23
N THR A 72 -42.83 -28.71 15.74
CA THR A 72 -42.08 -29.74 16.50
C THR A 72 -41.50 -29.16 17.78
N ALA A 73 -40.92 -27.96 17.72
CA ALA A 73 -40.29 -27.35 18.87
C ALA A 73 -41.30 -26.94 19.96
N LEU A 74 -42.50 -26.49 19.56
CA LEU A 74 -43.59 -26.18 20.51
C LEU A 74 -44.14 -27.43 21.21
N VAL A 75 -44.21 -28.57 20.51
CA VAL A 75 -44.57 -29.86 21.13
C VAL A 75 -43.54 -30.24 22.20
N ALA A 76 -42.25 -30.12 21.89
CA ALA A 76 -41.18 -30.40 22.85
C ALA A 76 -41.19 -29.45 24.06
N LEU A 77 -41.57 -28.17 23.85
CA LEU A 77 -41.76 -27.23 24.96
C LEU A 77 -42.91 -27.64 25.88
N GLY A 78 -44.03 -28.12 25.32
CA GLY A 78 -45.15 -28.65 26.08
C GLY A 78 -44.74 -29.84 26.94
N GLN A 79 -43.99 -30.79 26.36
CA GLN A 79 -43.45 -31.94 27.09
C GLN A 79 -42.51 -31.52 28.22
N ALA A 80 -41.61 -30.57 27.99
CA ALA A 80 -40.71 -30.06 29.03
C ALA A 80 -41.46 -29.45 30.22
N LEU A 81 -42.61 -28.81 29.97
CA LEU A 81 -43.50 -28.29 31.01
C LEU A 81 -44.25 -29.40 31.74
N ASP A 82 -44.82 -30.36 31.01
CA ASP A 82 -45.60 -31.46 31.57
C ASP A 82 -44.75 -32.40 32.45
N HIS A 83 -43.48 -32.57 32.10
CA HIS A 83 -42.52 -33.37 32.86
C HIS A 83 -41.81 -32.61 33.99
N ASP A 84 -42.15 -31.34 34.23
CA ASP A 84 -41.52 -30.45 35.23
C ASP A 84 -39.98 -30.40 35.13
N GLU A 85 -39.47 -30.34 33.90
CA GLU A 85 -38.05 -30.30 33.63
C GLU A 85 -37.41 -29.00 34.16
N THR A 86 -36.18 -29.11 34.65
CA THR A 86 -35.43 -27.95 35.14
C THR A 86 -34.55 -27.33 34.05
N CYS A 87 -33.81 -28.16 33.31
CA CYS A 87 -32.98 -27.75 32.18
C CYS A 87 -32.98 -28.86 31.13
N VAL A 88 -33.47 -28.58 29.93
CA VAL A 88 -33.55 -29.56 28.83
C VAL A 88 -32.96 -28.99 27.55
N THR A 89 -32.24 -29.81 26.79
CA THR A 89 -31.77 -29.46 25.44
C THR A 89 -32.69 -30.11 24.42
N VAL A 90 -33.17 -29.31 23.46
CA VAL A 90 -34.05 -29.78 22.37
C VAL A 90 -33.40 -29.43 21.04
N ALA A 91 -33.01 -30.44 20.28
CA ALA A 91 -32.39 -30.30 18.96
C ALA A 91 -32.71 -31.51 18.08
N ASP A 92 -32.81 -31.28 16.77
CA ASP A 92 -32.89 -32.33 15.76
C ASP A 92 -31.47 -32.66 15.26
N ILE A 93 -31.05 -33.91 15.45
CA ILE A 93 -29.66 -34.32 15.27
C ILE A 93 -29.59 -35.50 14.29
N ASP A 94 -28.87 -35.28 13.19
CA ASP A 94 -28.41 -36.33 12.28
C ASP A 94 -27.13 -36.94 12.89
N TRP A 95 -27.31 -38.04 13.62
CA TRP A 95 -26.24 -38.66 14.40
C TRP A 95 -25.07 -39.17 13.56
N ASP A 96 -25.32 -39.63 12.33
CA ASP A 96 -24.27 -40.07 11.40
C ASP A 96 -23.36 -38.89 11.02
N ARG A 97 -23.95 -37.75 10.68
CA ARG A 97 -23.19 -36.53 10.37
C ARG A 97 -22.58 -35.88 11.59
N PHE A 98 -23.29 -35.89 12.72
CA PHE A 98 -22.86 -35.24 13.95
C PHE A 98 -21.61 -35.94 14.52
N THR A 99 -21.57 -37.28 14.48
CA THR A 99 -20.41 -38.07 14.92
C THR A 99 -19.25 -37.98 13.93
N ALA A 100 -19.50 -38.07 12.62
CA ALA A 100 -18.44 -38.00 11.59
C ALA A 100 -17.70 -36.65 11.54
N ASN A 101 -18.38 -35.54 11.86
CA ASN A 101 -17.80 -34.19 11.85
C ASN A 101 -17.27 -33.73 13.21
N SER A 102 -17.39 -34.56 14.25
CA SER A 102 -16.84 -34.31 15.57
C SER A 102 -15.39 -34.81 15.61
N LEU A 103 -14.44 -33.92 15.94
CA LEU A 103 -13.01 -34.22 15.96
C LEU A 103 -12.69 -35.49 16.79
N PRO A 104 -11.72 -36.33 16.35
CA PRO A 104 -11.16 -37.38 17.18
C PRO A 104 -10.62 -36.78 18.49
N GLY A 105 -11.14 -37.23 19.64
CA GLY A 105 -10.77 -36.70 20.96
C GLY A 105 -11.68 -35.61 21.53
N SER A 106 -12.81 -35.29 20.87
CA SER A 106 -13.81 -34.38 21.45
C SER A 106 -14.49 -34.98 22.69
N ARG A 107 -14.64 -34.17 23.74
CA ARG A 107 -15.23 -34.49 25.06
C ARG A 107 -16.72 -34.92 25.04
N LEU A 108 -17.27 -35.20 23.87
CA LEU A 108 -18.69 -35.54 23.67
C LEU A 108 -19.01 -36.98 24.09
N SER A 109 -18.01 -37.84 24.29
CA SER A 109 -18.23 -39.28 24.51
C SER A 109 -19.14 -39.65 25.70
N PRO A 110 -19.13 -38.94 26.86
CA PRO A 110 -20.06 -39.26 27.95
C PRO A 110 -21.46 -38.67 27.77
N LEU A 111 -21.59 -37.56 27.03
CA LEU A 111 -22.85 -36.83 26.91
C LEU A 111 -23.87 -37.55 26.02
N ILE A 112 -23.39 -38.29 25.02
CA ILE A 112 -24.21 -38.97 24.01
C ILE A 112 -24.01 -40.49 24.03
N SER A 113 -23.27 -41.06 24.99
CA SER A 113 -23.03 -42.51 25.09
C SER A 113 -24.31 -43.31 25.31
N ASP A 114 -25.28 -42.68 25.96
CA ASP A 114 -26.53 -43.32 26.39
C ASP A 114 -27.63 -43.17 25.33
N ILE A 115 -27.34 -42.50 24.21
CA ILE A 115 -28.23 -42.33 23.07
C ILE A 115 -27.99 -43.48 22.06
N PRO A 116 -28.98 -44.37 21.81
CA PRO A 116 -28.81 -45.53 20.94
C PRO A 116 -28.35 -45.18 19.51
N GLU A 117 -28.92 -44.14 18.92
CA GLU A 117 -28.63 -43.68 17.56
C GLU A 117 -27.19 -43.16 17.43
N ALA A 118 -26.70 -42.46 18.46
CA ALA A 118 -25.32 -41.98 18.51
C ALA A 118 -24.30 -43.14 18.64
N ARG A 119 -24.68 -44.23 19.32
CA ARG A 119 -23.84 -45.44 19.48
C ARG A 119 -23.69 -46.19 18.16
N LEU A 120 -24.79 -46.42 17.46
CA LEU A 120 -24.82 -47.04 16.13
C LEU A 120 -24.00 -46.21 15.11
N ALA A 121 -24.16 -44.89 15.10
CA ALA A 121 -23.40 -44.01 14.21
C ALA A 121 -21.88 -44.10 14.44
N ARG A 122 -21.43 -44.22 15.70
CA ARG A 122 -20.01 -44.40 16.07
C ARG A 122 -19.44 -45.75 15.64
N GLU A 123 -20.21 -46.81 15.77
CA GLU A 123 -19.82 -48.16 15.33
C GLU A 123 -19.67 -48.24 13.80
N THR A 124 -20.53 -47.51 13.07
CA THR A 124 -20.56 -47.49 11.60
C THR A 124 -19.45 -46.61 10.99
N THR A 125 -19.02 -45.56 11.69
CA THR A 125 -18.00 -44.59 11.22
C THR A 125 -16.54 -45.03 11.48
N GLY A 126 -16.31 -46.18 12.13
CA GLY A 126 -14.97 -46.78 12.25
C GLY A 126 -13.93 -45.92 12.96
N LEU A 127 -14.35 -45.04 13.87
CA LEU A 127 -13.51 -44.01 14.53
C LEU A 127 -12.49 -44.55 15.55
N ASP A 128 -12.30 -45.87 15.68
CA ASP A 128 -11.30 -46.46 16.57
C ASP A 128 -9.92 -46.70 15.92
N THR A 129 -9.71 -46.41 14.64
CA THR A 129 -8.36 -46.48 14.04
C THR A 129 -8.17 -45.52 12.87
N ALA A 130 -7.55 -44.35 13.11
CA ALA A 130 -6.64 -43.62 12.19
C ALA A 130 -6.50 -42.14 12.62
N THR A 131 -5.60 -41.89 13.57
CA THR A 131 -5.03 -40.54 13.75
C THR A 131 -4.00 -40.30 12.64
N ALA A 132 -4.33 -39.48 11.64
CA ALA A 132 -3.31 -38.80 10.86
C ALA A 132 -2.62 -37.81 11.80
N SER A 133 -1.44 -38.18 12.32
CA SER A 133 -0.71 -37.35 13.28
C SER A 133 -0.19 -36.06 12.62
N PRO A 134 -0.31 -34.88 13.27
CA PRO A 134 0.38 -33.64 12.90
C PRO A 134 1.89 -33.82 12.67
N ASP A 135 2.51 -34.80 13.35
CA ASP A 135 3.92 -35.15 13.19
C ASP A 135 4.27 -35.61 11.76
N SER A 136 3.30 -36.13 11.00
CA SER A 136 3.54 -36.69 9.67
C SER A 136 3.80 -35.63 8.59
N PHE A 137 3.21 -34.43 8.70
CA PHE A 137 3.42 -33.36 7.73
C PHE A 137 4.79 -32.70 7.94
N SER A 138 5.08 -32.30 9.18
CA SER A 138 6.37 -31.69 9.55
C SER A 138 7.56 -32.63 9.33
N ALA A 139 7.40 -33.94 9.58
CA ALA A 139 8.44 -34.93 9.28
C ALA A 139 8.66 -35.14 7.78
N ARG A 140 7.59 -35.10 6.96
CA ARG A 140 7.70 -35.17 5.50
C ARG A 140 8.35 -33.93 4.91
N LEU A 141 8.02 -32.75 5.44
CA LEU A 141 8.58 -31.49 4.99
C LEU A 141 10.10 -31.45 5.26
N LYS A 142 10.55 -31.85 6.46
CA LYS A 142 11.97 -31.92 6.83
C LYS A 142 12.81 -32.90 5.99
N ALA A 143 12.17 -33.84 5.30
CA ALA A 143 12.83 -34.79 4.41
C ALA A 143 12.97 -34.28 2.96
N MET A 144 12.36 -33.14 2.62
CA MET A 144 12.43 -32.49 1.30
C MET A 144 13.56 -31.45 1.27
N ASP A 145 14.06 -31.13 0.07
CA ASP A 145 14.96 -29.98 -0.10
C ASP A 145 14.22 -28.63 0.05
N THR A 146 14.95 -27.54 0.24
CA THR A 146 14.38 -26.21 0.52
C THR A 146 13.40 -25.74 -0.56
N ALA A 147 13.66 -26.04 -1.84
CA ALA A 147 12.81 -25.62 -2.95
C ALA A 147 11.55 -26.49 -3.09
N GLU A 148 11.62 -27.76 -2.68
CA GLU A 148 10.48 -28.67 -2.57
C GLU A 148 9.59 -28.34 -1.36
N GLN A 149 10.19 -27.93 -0.23
CA GLN A 149 9.45 -27.48 0.96
C GLN A 149 8.59 -26.25 0.65
N GLU A 150 9.17 -25.25 -0.02
CA GLU A 150 8.46 -24.02 -0.41
C GLU A 150 7.28 -24.32 -1.35
N ARG A 151 7.48 -25.18 -2.35
CA ARG A 151 6.41 -25.62 -3.25
C ARG A 151 5.30 -26.37 -2.51
N ALA A 152 5.66 -27.28 -1.62
CA ALA A 152 4.69 -28.06 -0.84
C ALA A 152 3.84 -27.18 0.09
N LEU A 153 4.46 -26.18 0.75
CA LEU A 153 3.76 -25.22 1.59
C LEU A 153 2.87 -24.28 0.78
N LEU A 154 3.34 -23.80 -0.37
CA LEU A 154 2.53 -22.99 -1.27
C LEU A 154 1.30 -23.76 -1.77
N ASP A 155 1.47 -25.01 -2.19
CA ASP A 155 0.37 -25.86 -2.62
C ASP A 155 -0.62 -26.17 -1.49
N LEU A 156 -0.13 -26.33 -0.26
CA LEU A 156 -0.97 -26.48 0.93
C LEU A 156 -1.86 -25.26 1.13
N VAL A 157 -1.26 -24.06 1.15
CA VAL A 157 -1.97 -22.80 1.33
C VAL A 157 -3.01 -22.59 0.22
N ARG A 158 -2.62 -22.82 -1.04
CA ARG A 158 -3.53 -22.69 -2.20
C ARG A 158 -4.68 -23.68 -2.15
N THR A 159 -4.44 -24.92 -1.70
CA THR A 159 -5.48 -25.95 -1.57
C THR A 159 -6.53 -25.58 -0.54
N TYR A 160 -6.09 -25.14 0.66
CA TYR A 160 -7.04 -24.73 1.69
C TYR A 160 -7.72 -23.41 1.35
N ALA A 161 -7.01 -22.47 0.70
CA ALA A 161 -7.61 -21.23 0.22
C ALA A 161 -8.70 -21.49 -0.82
N ALA A 162 -8.45 -22.36 -1.81
CA ALA A 162 -9.43 -22.76 -2.81
C ALA A 162 -10.66 -23.42 -2.15
N THR A 163 -10.43 -24.29 -1.17
CA THR A 163 -11.52 -24.96 -0.44
C THR A 163 -12.40 -23.98 0.32
N VAL A 164 -11.80 -22.99 1.00
CA VAL A 164 -12.56 -21.96 1.75
C VAL A 164 -13.36 -21.06 0.80
N LEU A 165 -12.80 -20.75 -0.38
CA LEU A 165 -13.46 -19.94 -1.40
C LEU A 165 -14.46 -20.72 -2.27
N GLY A 166 -14.58 -22.04 -2.08
CA GLY A 166 -15.47 -22.90 -2.87
C GLY A 166 -14.99 -23.17 -4.30
N HIS A 167 -13.70 -22.96 -4.58
CA HIS A 167 -13.10 -23.35 -5.86
C HIS A 167 -12.81 -24.85 -5.91
N SER A 168 -13.07 -25.47 -7.07
CA SER A 168 -12.84 -26.89 -7.30
C SER A 168 -11.36 -27.25 -7.48
N THR A 169 -10.50 -26.27 -7.74
CA THR A 169 -9.07 -26.49 -8.01
C THR A 169 -8.18 -25.46 -7.30
N PRO A 170 -7.03 -25.87 -6.73
CA PRO A 170 -6.04 -24.96 -6.15
C PRO A 170 -5.42 -23.97 -7.15
N THR A 171 -5.45 -24.30 -8.44
CA THR A 171 -4.91 -23.48 -9.53
C THR A 171 -5.67 -22.18 -9.74
N ALA A 172 -6.93 -22.10 -9.31
CA ALA A 172 -7.73 -20.87 -9.32
C ALA A 172 -7.17 -19.79 -8.37
N VAL A 173 -6.41 -20.20 -7.35
CA VAL A 173 -5.74 -19.29 -6.41
C VAL A 173 -4.35 -18.96 -6.95
N ARG A 174 -4.13 -17.70 -7.32
CA ARG A 174 -2.82 -17.23 -7.80
C ARG A 174 -1.86 -16.95 -6.61
N PRO A 175 -0.59 -17.40 -6.67
CA PRO A 175 0.37 -17.26 -5.56
C PRO A 175 0.59 -15.82 -5.07
N GLU A 176 0.65 -14.86 -6.00
CA GLU A 176 0.96 -13.45 -5.70
C GLU A 176 -0.27 -12.55 -5.57
N ARG A 177 -1.48 -13.10 -5.72
CA ARG A 177 -2.71 -12.30 -5.61
C ARG A 177 -3.15 -12.20 -4.16
N ALA A 178 -3.49 -10.99 -3.71
CA ALA A 178 -3.93 -10.77 -2.34
C ALA A 178 -5.20 -11.58 -2.01
N PHE A 179 -5.26 -12.15 -0.82
CA PHE A 179 -6.43 -12.91 -0.35
C PHE A 179 -7.73 -12.10 -0.42
N ARG A 180 -7.66 -10.79 -0.16
CA ARG A 180 -8.81 -9.86 -0.29
C ARG A 180 -9.39 -9.86 -1.70
N ASP A 181 -8.55 -9.80 -2.73
CA ASP A 181 -8.99 -9.76 -4.14
C ASP A 181 -9.50 -11.12 -4.62
N LEU A 182 -9.17 -12.18 -3.89
CA LEU A 182 -9.69 -13.53 -4.08
C LEU A 182 -11.02 -13.75 -3.34
N GLY A 183 -11.53 -12.76 -2.60
CA GLY A 183 -12.82 -12.82 -1.91
C GLY A 183 -12.76 -13.23 -0.43
N PHE A 184 -11.57 -13.20 0.20
CA PHE A 184 -11.49 -13.44 1.63
C PHE A 184 -12.09 -12.29 2.44
N VAL A 185 -13.00 -12.66 3.35
CA VAL A 185 -13.55 -11.84 4.44
C VAL A 185 -13.09 -12.37 5.80
N SER A 186 -13.37 -11.65 6.89
CA SER A 186 -12.91 -12.00 8.26
C SER A 186 -13.28 -13.45 8.67
N VAL A 187 -14.45 -13.95 8.24
CA VAL A 187 -14.90 -15.33 8.55
C VAL A 187 -14.08 -16.38 7.80
N SER A 188 -13.87 -16.20 6.48
CA SER A 188 -13.04 -17.10 5.68
C SER A 188 -11.57 -17.06 6.09
N ALA A 189 -11.07 -15.92 6.56
CA ALA A 189 -9.71 -15.80 7.09
C ALA A 189 -9.51 -16.67 8.34
N VAL A 190 -10.48 -16.68 9.26
CA VAL A 190 -10.47 -17.56 10.43
C VAL A 190 -10.57 -19.03 10.04
N GLU A 191 -11.37 -19.36 9.02
CA GLU A 191 -11.50 -20.74 8.54
C GLU A 191 -10.20 -21.26 7.92
N LEU A 192 -9.53 -20.48 7.06
CA LEU A 192 -8.23 -20.84 6.49
C LEU A 192 -7.18 -21.04 7.57
N ARG A 193 -7.09 -20.11 8.54
CA ARG A 193 -6.20 -20.24 9.71
C ARG A 193 -6.46 -21.53 10.48
N ASN A 194 -7.72 -21.85 10.78
CA ASN A 194 -8.06 -23.06 11.54
C ASN A 194 -7.65 -24.34 10.81
N ARG A 195 -7.84 -24.38 9.48
CA ARG A 195 -7.43 -25.51 8.64
C ARG A 195 -5.91 -25.64 8.60
N LEU A 196 -5.18 -24.54 8.49
CA LEU A 196 -3.72 -24.54 8.53
C LEU A 196 -3.19 -24.97 9.91
N ASN A 197 -3.76 -24.48 11.02
CA ASN A 197 -3.42 -24.94 12.38
C ASN A 197 -3.59 -26.45 12.53
N ALA A 198 -4.70 -27.00 12.02
CA ALA A 198 -5.01 -28.43 12.15
C ALA A 198 -3.99 -29.32 11.42
N VAL A 199 -3.41 -28.84 10.33
CA VAL A 199 -2.52 -29.64 9.46
C VAL A 199 -1.05 -29.43 9.80
N THR A 200 -0.68 -28.21 10.17
CA THR A 200 0.70 -27.85 10.52
C THR A 200 1.02 -28.06 11.99
N GLY A 201 0.01 -28.14 12.87
CA GLY A 201 0.19 -28.18 14.32
C GLY A 201 0.64 -26.85 14.93
N LEU A 202 0.73 -25.77 14.13
CA LEU A 202 1.13 -24.45 14.59
C LEU A 202 -0.01 -23.71 15.30
N LEU A 203 0.36 -22.78 16.19
CA LEU A 203 -0.55 -21.81 16.79
C LEU A 203 -0.51 -20.50 15.98
N LEU A 204 -1.20 -20.48 14.84
CA LEU A 204 -1.19 -19.30 13.97
C LEU A 204 -2.09 -18.18 14.52
N PRO A 205 -1.65 -16.90 14.45
CA PRO A 205 -2.40 -15.76 14.96
C PRO A 205 -3.71 -15.51 14.19
N THR A 206 -4.66 -14.81 14.80
CA THR A 206 -5.91 -14.39 14.15
C THR A 206 -5.69 -13.40 13.00
N THR A 207 -4.58 -12.66 13.01
CA THR A 207 -4.20 -11.66 12.01
C THR A 207 -3.44 -12.23 10.82
N LEU A 208 -3.20 -13.56 10.79
CA LEU A 208 -2.37 -14.26 9.80
C LEU A 208 -2.57 -13.82 8.34
N ILE A 209 -3.82 -13.71 7.89
CA ILE A 209 -4.15 -13.36 6.50
C ILE A 209 -3.92 -11.88 6.19
N PHE A 210 -3.90 -11.02 7.21
CA PHE A 210 -3.59 -9.59 7.07
C PHE A 210 -2.08 -9.36 7.13
N ASP A 211 -1.37 -10.06 8.02
CA ASP A 211 0.08 -9.96 8.17
C ASP A 211 0.80 -10.60 6.96
N TYR A 212 0.22 -11.65 6.37
CA TYR A 212 0.74 -12.36 5.20
C TYR A 212 -0.33 -12.40 4.09
N PRO A 213 -0.46 -11.31 3.31
CA PRO A 213 -1.64 -11.07 2.48
C PRO A 213 -1.72 -11.90 1.20
N THR A 214 -0.65 -12.63 0.83
CA THR A 214 -0.62 -13.51 -0.36
C THR A 214 -0.35 -14.96 0.03
N PRO A 215 -0.80 -15.95 -0.79
CA PRO A 215 -0.45 -17.35 -0.60
C PRO A 215 1.06 -17.60 -0.48
N SER A 216 1.89 -16.91 -1.29
CA SER A 216 3.35 -17.02 -1.22
C SER A 216 3.93 -16.51 0.10
N ALA A 217 3.49 -15.32 0.57
CA ALA A 217 3.94 -14.76 1.85
C ALA A 217 3.55 -15.65 3.04
N LEU A 218 2.32 -16.19 3.00
CA LEU A 218 1.85 -17.11 4.03
C LEU A 218 2.63 -18.43 4.02
N ALA A 219 2.96 -18.97 2.85
CA ALA A 219 3.80 -20.17 2.74
C ALA A 219 5.21 -19.93 3.31
N GLY A 220 5.81 -18.78 3.04
CA GLY A 220 7.09 -18.36 3.63
C GLY A 220 7.03 -18.32 5.16
N TYR A 221 6.01 -17.67 5.73
CA TYR A 221 5.81 -17.64 7.18
C TYR A 221 5.62 -19.03 7.79
N LEU A 222 4.84 -19.91 7.14
CA LEU A 222 4.67 -21.28 7.63
C LEU A 222 5.98 -22.07 7.63
N LYS A 223 6.85 -21.83 6.64
CA LYS A 223 8.19 -22.43 6.57
C LYS A 223 9.03 -22.01 7.77
N GLU A 224 9.14 -20.70 8.01
CA GLU A 224 9.89 -20.14 9.14
C GLU A 224 9.40 -20.72 10.48
N GLN A 225 8.09 -20.73 10.71
CA GLN A 225 7.51 -21.27 11.95
C GLN A 225 7.73 -22.78 12.14
N LEU A 226 7.79 -23.56 11.05
CA LEU A 226 8.08 -25.00 11.10
C LEU A 226 9.57 -25.30 11.28
N GLU A 227 10.45 -24.40 10.83
CA GLU A 227 11.90 -24.46 11.04
C GLU A 227 12.28 -24.04 12.47
N GLU A 228 11.64 -23.01 13.03
CA GLU A 228 11.89 -22.49 14.38
C GLU A 228 11.29 -23.37 15.50
N GLY A 229 10.28 -24.18 15.18
CA GLY A 229 9.59 -25.05 16.15
C GLY A 229 8.51 -24.32 16.95
N ALA A 230 7.42 -25.03 17.25
CA ALA A 230 6.24 -24.49 17.92
C ALA A 230 6.57 -23.95 19.34
N GLY A 231 6.89 -22.66 19.45
CA GLY A 231 7.08 -21.98 20.73
C GLY A 231 8.07 -20.80 20.80
N GLY A 232 8.66 -20.35 19.70
CA GLY A 232 9.59 -19.21 19.70
C GLY A 232 8.90 -17.86 19.62
N GLN A 233 8.73 -17.18 20.75
CA GLN A 233 8.50 -15.74 20.79
C GLN A 233 9.72 -15.07 20.13
N ARG A 234 9.53 -14.30 19.04
CA ARG A 234 10.59 -13.62 18.28
C ARG A 234 11.71 -13.13 19.19
N ASP A 235 12.87 -13.78 19.12
CA ASP A 235 14.11 -13.02 19.19
C ASP A 235 14.08 -12.19 17.91
N ILE A 236 13.83 -10.89 18.07
CA ILE A 236 13.96 -9.91 17.00
C ILE A 236 15.30 -10.23 16.35
N ALA A 237 15.29 -10.59 15.06
CA ALA A 237 16.52 -10.84 14.31
C ALA A 237 17.54 -9.77 14.71
N PRO A 238 18.78 -10.14 15.07
CA PRO A 238 19.77 -9.15 15.48
C PRO A 238 19.79 -8.08 14.40
N PRO A 239 19.75 -6.78 14.76
CA PRO A 239 19.69 -5.71 13.79
C PRO A 239 20.78 -5.99 12.78
N VAL A 240 20.41 -6.04 11.49
CA VAL A 240 21.34 -6.12 10.37
C VAL A 240 22.50 -5.20 10.75
N PRO A 241 23.74 -5.72 10.88
CA PRO A 241 24.82 -4.93 11.43
C PRO A 241 24.85 -3.64 10.63
N ALA A 242 24.60 -2.52 11.31
CA ALA A 242 24.61 -1.21 10.69
C ALA A 242 25.93 -1.14 9.93
N SER A 243 25.85 -1.19 8.59
CA SER A 243 27.01 -0.90 7.76
C SER A 243 27.54 0.42 8.28
N ARG A 244 28.84 0.51 8.55
CA ARG A 244 29.46 1.74 9.06
C ARG A 244 28.87 2.92 8.28
N VAL A 245 28.13 3.77 8.99
CA VAL A 245 27.53 4.98 8.45
C VAL A 245 28.69 5.87 8.06
N ASP A 246 29.07 5.81 6.78
CA ASP A 246 29.97 6.78 6.20
C ASP A 246 29.11 7.96 5.78
N VAL A 247 29.09 8.98 6.64
CA VAL A 247 28.27 10.17 6.50
C VAL A 247 28.59 10.94 5.20
N ASP A 248 29.78 10.69 4.65
CA ASP A 248 30.29 11.30 3.43
C ASP A 248 30.18 10.38 2.21
N GLU A 249 29.51 9.22 2.33
CA GLU A 249 29.39 8.27 1.23
C GLU A 249 28.67 8.89 0.03
N PRO A 250 29.27 8.84 -1.17
CA PRO A 250 28.63 9.31 -2.39
C PRO A 250 27.42 8.44 -2.76
N ILE A 251 26.39 9.08 -3.30
CA ILE A 251 25.17 8.40 -3.74
C ILE A 251 25.20 8.24 -5.26
N ALA A 252 25.10 7.02 -5.76
CA ALA A 252 25.03 6.72 -7.18
C ALA A 252 23.59 6.85 -7.68
N ILE A 253 23.42 7.46 -8.85
CA ILE A 253 22.20 7.37 -9.66
C ILE A 253 22.39 6.18 -10.59
N VAL A 254 21.57 5.14 -10.43
CA VAL A 254 21.69 3.85 -11.15
C VAL A 254 20.56 3.63 -12.16
N GLY A 255 19.51 4.45 -12.09
CA GLY A 255 18.41 4.47 -13.05
C GLY A 255 17.74 5.83 -13.07
N MET A 256 17.05 6.14 -14.17
CA MET A 256 16.23 7.33 -14.30
C MET A 256 15.14 7.10 -15.33
N ALA A 257 13.97 7.70 -15.13
CA ALA A 257 12.90 7.76 -16.11
C ALA A 257 12.17 9.09 -15.99
N CYS A 258 11.59 9.59 -17.08
CA CYS A 258 10.88 10.85 -17.09
C CYS A 258 9.82 10.93 -18.19
N ARG A 259 8.88 11.85 -18.01
CA ARG A 259 7.95 12.34 -19.05
C ARG A 259 7.94 13.86 -19.00
N PHE A 260 8.10 14.50 -20.14
CA PHE A 260 8.09 15.96 -20.28
C PHE A 260 7.36 16.40 -21.56
N PRO A 261 6.97 17.69 -21.68
CA PRO A 261 6.32 18.22 -22.86
C PRO A 261 7.16 18.05 -24.14
N GLY A 262 6.51 18.04 -25.29
CA GLY A 262 7.17 17.89 -26.60
C GLY A 262 7.47 16.44 -26.98
N GLY A 263 6.67 15.50 -26.47
CA GLY A 263 6.80 14.07 -26.76
C GLY A 263 7.99 13.40 -26.09
N VAL A 264 8.45 13.93 -24.94
CA VAL A 264 9.57 13.35 -24.21
C VAL A 264 9.06 12.20 -23.36
N GLU A 265 9.40 10.98 -23.76
CA GLU A 265 9.04 9.75 -23.06
C GLU A 265 10.23 9.08 -22.35
N SER A 266 11.43 9.63 -22.47
CA SER A 266 12.64 9.07 -21.87
C SER A 266 13.72 10.12 -21.65
N ALA A 267 14.77 9.74 -20.90
CA ALA A 267 15.94 10.60 -20.72
C ALA A 267 16.68 10.85 -22.04
N GLU A 268 16.63 9.89 -22.96
CA GLU A 268 17.16 10.01 -24.32
C GLU A 268 16.37 11.04 -25.15
N ASP A 269 15.04 11.01 -25.10
CA ASP A 269 14.20 12.00 -25.80
C ASP A 269 14.41 13.41 -25.23
N LEU A 270 14.57 13.50 -23.91
CA LEU A 270 14.90 14.77 -23.25
C LEU A 270 16.24 15.31 -23.76
N TRP A 271 17.26 14.45 -23.85
CA TRP A 271 18.55 14.82 -24.42
C TRP A 271 18.43 15.30 -25.86
N GLU A 272 17.67 14.60 -26.70
CA GLU A 272 17.44 15.03 -28.08
C GLU A 272 16.73 16.38 -28.16
N LEU A 273 15.69 16.61 -27.33
CA LEU A 273 14.97 17.88 -27.27
C LEU A 273 15.91 19.03 -26.90
N VAL A 274 16.70 18.87 -25.83
CA VAL A 274 17.63 19.91 -25.35
C VAL A 274 18.77 20.12 -26.34
N ALA A 275 19.42 19.06 -26.82
CA ALA A 275 20.55 19.15 -27.74
C ALA A 275 20.17 19.74 -29.11
N SER A 276 18.92 19.56 -29.54
CA SER A 276 18.40 20.17 -30.78
C SER A 276 17.86 21.59 -30.59
N GLY A 277 17.78 22.09 -29.35
CA GLY A 277 17.22 23.41 -29.03
C GLY A 277 15.74 23.52 -29.38
N ARG A 278 14.99 22.41 -29.30
CA ARG A 278 13.55 22.40 -29.58
C ARG A 278 12.77 23.01 -28.43
N ASP A 279 11.74 23.75 -28.80
CA ASP A 279 10.83 24.41 -27.87
C ASP A 279 9.55 23.59 -27.70
N ALA A 280 9.24 23.20 -26.47
CA ALA A 280 8.09 22.38 -26.11
C ALA A 280 6.86 23.19 -25.65
N VAL A 281 6.92 24.52 -25.68
CA VAL A 281 5.80 25.39 -25.27
C VAL A 281 4.74 25.44 -26.37
N GLY A 282 3.55 24.93 -26.04
CA GLY A 282 2.38 24.87 -26.92
C GLY A 282 1.22 25.75 -26.44
N GLU A 283 0.08 25.62 -27.12
CA GLU A 283 -1.21 26.10 -26.63
C GLU A 283 -1.74 25.20 -25.50
N PHE A 284 -2.74 25.66 -24.75
CA PHE A 284 -3.39 24.86 -23.71
C PHE A 284 -3.96 23.53 -24.23
N PRO A 285 -3.99 22.49 -23.37
CA PRO A 285 -4.44 21.17 -23.75
C PRO A 285 -5.95 21.14 -23.97
N VAL A 286 -6.41 20.38 -24.98
CA VAL A 286 -7.83 20.28 -25.37
C VAL A 286 -8.58 19.14 -24.66
N ASP A 287 -7.85 18.29 -23.93
CA ASP A 287 -8.34 17.07 -23.28
C ASP A 287 -8.60 17.24 -21.77
N ARG A 288 -8.47 18.47 -21.24
CA ARG A 288 -8.75 18.81 -19.82
C ARG A 288 -10.13 19.45 -19.60
N GLY A 289 -10.87 19.71 -20.67
CA GLY A 289 -12.20 20.34 -20.60
C GLY A 289 -12.18 21.82 -20.15
N TRP A 290 -11.07 22.52 -20.38
CA TRP A 290 -10.93 23.93 -20.00
C TRP A 290 -11.72 24.83 -20.97
N ASP A 291 -12.62 25.66 -20.42
CA ASP A 291 -13.30 26.71 -21.19
C ASP A 291 -12.39 27.94 -21.32
N VAL A 292 -11.39 27.84 -22.19
CA VAL A 292 -10.34 28.87 -22.37
C VAL A 292 -10.93 30.24 -22.70
N GLU A 293 -12.04 30.30 -23.45
CA GLU A 293 -12.67 31.57 -23.81
C GLU A 293 -13.34 32.26 -22.60
N ALA A 294 -13.81 31.51 -21.59
CA ALA A 294 -14.41 32.09 -20.40
C ALA A 294 -13.40 32.80 -19.48
N PHE A 295 -12.16 32.31 -19.44
CA PHE A 295 -11.14 32.81 -18.52
C PHE A 295 -9.94 33.48 -19.20
N TYR A 296 -9.80 33.47 -20.52
CA TYR A 296 -8.72 34.24 -21.14
C TYR A 296 -9.04 35.73 -21.23
N ASP A 297 -8.07 36.56 -20.87
CA ASP A 297 -8.09 38.00 -21.12
C ASP A 297 -6.66 38.48 -21.41
N PRO A 298 -6.32 38.90 -22.63
CA PRO A 298 -4.97 39.35 -22.96
C PRO A 298 -4.55 40.60 -22.17
N GLU A 299 -5.49 41.37 -21.62
CA GLU A 299 -5.23 42.52 -20.77
C GLU A 299 -5.04 42.07 -19.30
N PRO A 300 -3.84 42.25 -18.71
CA PRO A 300 -3.60 41.82 -17.35
C PRO A 300 -4.45 42.59 -16.33
N GLY A 301 -5.11 41.87 -15.41
CA GLY A 301 -5.75 42.45 -14.23
C GLY A 301 -7.23 42.12 -14.03
N ARG A 302 -7.89 41.47 -15.00
CA ARG A 302 -9.23 40.92 -14.80
C ARG A 302 -9.17 39.74 -13.81
N ALA A 303 -9.95 39.83 -12.73
CA ALA A 303 -10.03 38.76 -11.74
C ALA A 303 -10.58 37.46 -12.36
N GLY A 304 -9.98 36.32 -11.99
CA GLY A 304 -10.39 35.01 -12.51
C GLY A 304 -9.98 34.75 -13.96
N SER A 305 -9.03 35.53 -14.51
CA SER A 305 -8.56 35.39 -15.89
C SER A 305 -7.08 35.07 -16.02
N SER A 306 -6.70 34.49 -17.17
CA SER A 306 -5.31 34.30 -17.60
C SER A 306 -5.01 35.15 -18.82
N TYR A 307 -3.86 35.84 -18.84
CA TYR A 307 -3.42 36.60 -20.04
C TYR A 307 -2.54 35.79 -20.99
N THR A 308 -2.17 34.57 -20.62
CA THR A 308 -1.51 33.61 -21.51
C THR A 308 -2.40 32.38 -21.74
N ARG A 309 -2.23 31.77 -22.92
CA ARG A 309 -2.80 30.46 -23.30
C ARG A 309 -1.70 29.43 -23.57
N ARG A 310 -0.47 29.71 -23.13
CA ARG A 310 0.72 28.95 -23.51
C ARG A 310 1.41 28.33 -22.30
N GLY A 311 1.90 27.11 -22.49
CA GLY A 311 2.62 26.34 -21.48
C GLY A 311 3.14 25.02 -22.06
N GLY A 312 3.87 24.25 -21.24
CA GLY A 312 4.27 22.89 -21.56
C GLY A 312 3.30 21.87 -20.94
N PHE A 313 2.78 20.93 -21.72
CA PHE A 313 1.81 19.95 -21.23
C PHE A 313 2.24 18.53 -21.60
N LEU A 314 1.92 17.58 -20.72
CA LEU A 314 2.12 16.16 -20.99
C LEU A 314 1.03 15.68 -21.95
N GLU A 315 1.47 14.99 -23.01
CA GLU A 315 0.57 14.22 -23.87
C GLU A 315 0.05 13.02 -23.07
N GLY A 316 -1.25 12.76 -23.15
CA GLY A 316 -1.85 11.60 -22.50
C GLY A 316 -1.82 11.62 -20.96
N ALA A 317 -1.74 12.79 -20.28
CA ALA A 317 -1.65 12.81 -18.80
C ALA A 317 -2.85 12.14 -18.08
N ALA A 318 -3.97 11.90 -18.77
CA ALA A 318 -5.11 11.17 -18.24
C ALA A 318 -5.03 9.64 -18.44
N GLU A 319 -4.11 9.17 -19.30
CA GLU A 319 -3.88 7.76 -19.60
C GLU A 319 -3.21 7.05 -18.42
N PHE A 320 -3.54 5.77 -18.22
CA PHE A 320 -3.00 4.95 -17.14
C PHE A 320 -3.35 3.47 -17.34
N ASP A 321 -2.37 2.57 -17.23
CA ASP A 321 -2.64 1.12 -17.24
C ASP A 321 -3.07 0.59 -15.87
N ALA A 322 -4.32 0.85 -15.51
CA ALA A 322 -4.88 0.41 -14.23
C ALA A 322 -4.83 -1.12 -14.05
N GLY A 323 -5.02 -1.88 -15.13
CA GLY A 323 -5.05 -3.34 -15.10
C GLY A 323 -3.70 -3.94 -14.72
N PHE A 324 -2.62 -3.37 -15.26
CA PHE A 324 -1.25 -3.76 -14.95
C PHE A 324 -0.93 -3.61 -13.45
N PHE A 325 -1.34 -2.50 -12.84
CA PHE A 325 -1.11 -2.24 -11.41
C PHE A 325 -2.15 -2.86 -10.46
N GLY A 326 -3.10 -3.65 -10.98
CA GLY A 326 -4.16 -4.25 -10.16
C GLY A 326 -5.17 -3.25 -9.61
N ILE A 327 -5.28 -2.08 -10.23
CA ILE A 327 -6.17 -0.98 -9.83
C ILE A 327 -7.49 -1.09 -10.61
N SER A 328 -8.61 -0.97 -9.91
CA SER A 328 -9.92 -1.02 -10.58
C SER A 328 -10.15 0.25 -11.42
N PRO A 329 -10.92 0.19 -12.53
CA PRO A 329 -11.23 1.38 -13.32
C PRO A 329 -11.86 2.52 -12.51
N ARG A 330 -12.70 2.19 -11.51
CA ARG A 330 -13.33 3.18 -10.62
C ARG A 330 -12.31 3.88 -9.72
N GLU A 331 -11.35 3.12 -9.19
CA GLU A 331 -10.27 3.69 -8.38
C GLU A 331 -9.35 4.55 -9.25
N ALA A 332 -8.97 4.06 -10.43
CA ALA A 332 -8.13 4.80 -11.37
C ALA A 332 -8.73 6.15 -11.75
N LEU A 333 -10.05 6.22 -11.99
CA LEU A 333 -10.75 7.48 -12.25
C LEU A 333 -10.68 8.49 -11.09
N ALA A 334 -10.64 8.01 -9.83
CA ALA A 334 -10.53 8.88 -8.66
C ALA A 334 -9.09 9.29 -8.32
N MET A 335 -8.09 8.61 -8.89
CA MET A 335 -6.67 8.89 -8.63
C MET A 335 -6.23 10.18 -9.32
N ASP A 336 -5.55 11.06 -8.59
CA ASP A 336 -4.83 12.18 -9.18
C ASP A 336 -3.85 11.66 -10.26
N PRO A 337 -3.84 12.23 -11.49
CA PRO A 337 -2.87 11.90 -12.53
C PRO A 337 -1.42 11.88 -12.06
N GLN A 338 -1.07 12.71 -11.08
CA GLN A 338 0.26 12.75 -10.49
C GLN A 338 0.62 11.42 -9.79
N GLN A 339 -0.34 10.76 -9.13
CA GLN A 339 -0.12 9.44 -8.53
C GLN A 339 0.08 8.35 -9.59
N ARG A 340 -0.66 8.44 -10.70
CA ARG A 340 -0.60 7.48 -11.82
C ARG A 340 0.76 7.53 -12.49
N LEU A 341 1.19 8.74 -12.87
CA LEU A 341 2.49 9.00 -13.48
C LEU A 341 3.65 8.64 -12.56
N MET A 342 3.58 9.00 -11.27
CA MET A 342 4.63 8.62 -10.33
C MET A 342 4.79 7.10 -10.23
N LEU A 343 3.68 6.34 -10.29
CA LEU A 343 3.72 4.89 -10.27
C LEU A 343 4.33 4.28 -11.54
N GLU A 344 3.91 4.75 -12.72
CA GLU A 344 4.44 4.29 -14.01
C GLU A 344 5.93 4.62 -14.16
N VAL A 345 6.32 5.86 -13.90
CA VAL A 345 7.72 6.30 -14.08
C VAL A 345 8.64 5.69 -13.01
N SER A 346 8.13 5.40 -11.81
CA SER A 346 8.90 4.64 -10.81
C SER A 346 9.16 3.19 -11.26
N TRP A 347 8.16 2.54 -11.86
CA TRP A 347 8.33 1.20 -12.43
C TRP A 347 9.38 1.22 -13.55
N GLU A 348 9.26 2.16 -14.48
CA GLU A 348 10.21 2.28 -15.59
C GLU A 348 11.64 2.58 -15.12
N ALA A 349 11.82 3.44 -14.11
CA ALA A 349 13.13 3.75 -13.56
C ALA A 349 13.85 2.51 -13.02
N LEU A 350 13.10 1.56 -12.43
CA LEU A 350 13.62 0.27 -11.98
C LEU A 350 14.02 -0.63 -13.15
N GLU A 351 13.16 -0.76 -14.15
CA GLU A 351 13.45 -1.58 -15.35
C GLU A 351 14.67 -1.05 -16.12
N ARG A 352 14.79 0.27 -16.26
CA ARG A 352 15.95 0.90 -16.91
C ARG A 352 17.25 0.72 -16.12
N ALA A 353 17.18 0.52 -14.82
CA ALA A 353 18.33 0.13 -14.00
C ALA A 353 18.67 -1.37 -14.11
N GLY A 354 17.86 -2.16 -14.83
CA GLY A 354 18.01 -3.61 -14.93
C GLY A 354 17.56 -4.36 -13.68
N ILE A 355 16.72 -3.73 -12.85
CA ILE A 355 16.18 -4.31 -11.61
C ILE A 355 14.75 -4.77 -11.89
N ASP A 356 14.48 -6.07 -11.68
CA ASP A 356 13.12 -6.60 -11.71
C ASP A 356 12.33 -6.06 -10.49
N PRO A 357 11.29 -5.23 -10.68
CA PRO A 357 10.54 -4.64 -9.57
C PRO A 357 9.93 -5.68 -8.62
N ALA A 358 9.62 -6.89 -9.11
CA ALA A 358 9.06 -7.95 -8.28
C ALA A 358 10.05 -8.44 -7.20
N THR A 359 11.35 -8.34 -7.48
CA THR A 359 12.41 -8.76 -6.55
C THR A 359 12.61 -7.80 -5.37
N LEU A 360 12.02 -6.59 -5.43
CA LEU A 360 12.10 -5.59 -4.37
C LEU A 360 11.03 -5.73 -3.29
N ARG A 361 10.06 -6.65 -3.45
CA ARG A 361 9.05 -6.90 -2.41
C ARG A 361 9.72 -7.32 -1.09
N GLY A 362 9.33 -6.67 0.01
CA GLY A 362 9.90 -6.86 1.34
C GLY A 362 11.25 -6.18 1.55
N SER A 363 11.81 -5.49 0.55
CA SER A 363 13.07 -4.76 0.70
C SER A 363 12.86 -3.43 1.41
N THR A 364 13.89 -2.94 2.10
CA THR A 364 13.92 -1.60 2.70
C THR A 364 14.14 -0.50 1.65
N THR A 365 13.57 -0.63 0.45
CA THR A 365 13.66 0.40 -0.59
C THR A 365 12.76 1.58 -0.23
N GLY A 366 13.30 2.80 -0.25
CA GLY A 366 12.55 4.02 0.05
C GLY A 366 11.90 4.66 -1.18
N VAL A 367 10.86 5.47 -0.97
CA VAL A 367 10.18 6.29 -1.98
C VAL A 367 10.06 7.72 -1.47
N PHE A 368 10.67 8.66 -2.19
CA PHE A 368 10.68 10.08 -1.88
C PHE A 368 10.11 10.86 -3.06
N ALA A 369 8.89 11.37 -2.93
CA ALA A 369 8.18 12.05 -3.99
C ALA A 369 8.05 13.55 -3.68
N GLY A 370 8.53 14.40 -4.58
CA GLY A 370 8.25 15.82 -4.59
C GLY A 370 6.93 16.09 -5.32
N MET A 371 5.97 16.69 -4.66
CA MET A 371 4.70 17.04 -5.30
C MET A 371 4.17 18.34 -4.70
N CYS A 372 3.72 19.24 -5.57
CA CYS A 372 3.02 20.45 -5.19
C CYS A 372 1.72 20.55 -6.00
N SER A 373 0.77 21.34 -5.51
CA SER A 373 -0.49 21.66 -6.20
C SER A 373 -1.39 20.46 -6.53
N GLN A 374 -2.45 20.28 -5.74
CA GLN A 374 -3.44 19.19 -5.92
C GLN A 374 -4.78 19.73 -6.41
N ASP A 375 -4.84 20.17 -7.66
CA ASP A 375 -6.04 20.78 -8.24
C ASP A 375 -7.04 19.76 -8.79
N TYR A 376 -6.64 18.49 -8.95
CA TYR A 376 -7.53 17.41 -9.36
C TYR A 376 -8.70 17.19 -8.37
N ALA A 377 -8.47 17.50 -7.09
CA ALA A 377 -9.51 17.45 -6.05
C ALA A 377 -10.71 18.35 -6.38
N ASP A 378 -10.52 19.44 -7.11
CA ASP A 378 -11.61 20.31 -7.56
C ASP A 378 -12.50 19.64 -8.62
N LEU A 379 -11.91 18.82 -9.49
CA LEU A 379 -12.64 18.07 -10.51
C LEU A 379 -13.43 16.93 -9.87
N VAL A 380 -12.79 16.14 -9.01
CA VAL A 380 -13.44 15.01 -8.33
C VAL A 380 -14.64 15.48 -7.49
N ARG A 381 -14.53 16.63 -6.80
CA ARG A 381 -15.65 17.18 -6.02
C ARG A 381 -16.83 17.64 -6.88
N ARG A 382 -16.59 18.01 -8.14
CA ARG A 382 -17.62 18.46 -9.08
C ARG A 382 -18.20 17.31 -9.91
N ALA A 383 -17.54 16.16 -9.93
CA ALA A 383 -18.01 14.98 -10.63
C ALA A 383 -19.36 14.51 -10.04
N THR A 384 -20.28 14.12 -10.91
CA THR A 384 -21.58 13.55 -10.54
C THR A 384 -21.52 12.05 -10.28
N GLU A 385 -20.37 11.42 -10.56
CA GLU A 385 -20.11 10.00 -10.36
C GLU A 385 -19.77 9.71 -8.89
N ASP A 386 -20.26 8.58 -8.37
CA ASP A 386 -19.95 8.14 -7.00
C ASP A 386 -18.50 7.63 -6.91
N LEU A 387 -17.59 8.59 -6.68
CA LEU A 387 -16.17 8.39 -6.44
C LEU A 387 -15.82 8.48 -4.94
N GLU A 388 -16.81 8.64 -4.06
CA GLU A 388 -16.60 8.97 -2.63
C GLU A 388 -15.73 7.92 -1.92
N GLY A 389 -15.87 6.65 -2.28
CA GLY A 389 -15.09 5.55 -1.69
C GLY A 389 -13.59 5.56 -1.99
N TYR A 390 -13.16 6.24 -3.07
CA TYR A 390 -11.76 6.30 -3.50
C TYR A 390 -11.17 7.72 -3.46
N ALA A 391 -11.98 8.77 -3.31
CA ALA A 391 -11.50 10.15 -3.29
C ALA A 391 -10.41 10.40 -2.23
N MET A 392 -10.53 9.80 -1.04
CA MET A 392 -9.54 9.97 0.02
C MET A 392 -8.17 9.41 -0.37
N THR A 393 -8.11 8.20 -0.95
CA THR A 393 -6.85 7.57 -1.37
C THR A 393 -6.37 8.10 -2.72
N GLY A 394 -7.27 8.54 -3.58
CA GLY A 394 -6.96 9.08 -4.90
C GLY A 394 -6.40 10.50 -4.88
N LEU A 395 -6.71 11.30 -3.84
CA LEU A 395 -6.32 12.71 -3.77
C LEU A 395 -5.29 13.04 -2.68
N SER A 396 -5.05 12.16 -1.71
CA SER A 396 -4.09 12.46 -0.64
C SER A 396 -2.66 12.54 -1.16
N SER A 397 -1.92 13.58 -0.77
CA SER A 397 -0.52 13.75 -1.20
C SER A 397 0.38 12.61 -0.73
N SER A 398 0.20 12.17 0.52
CA SER A 398 0.94 11.05 1.13
C SER A 398 0.75 9.72 0.39
N VAL A 399 -0.35 9.57 -0.36
CA VAL A 399 -0.61 8.35 -1.13
C VAL A 399 0.22 8.30 -2.41
N THR A 400 0.82 9.41 -2.86
CA THR A 400 1.73 9.41 -4.03
C THR A 400 2.94 8.51 -3.79
N SER A 401 3.71 8.77 -2.72
CA SER A 401 4.81 7.87 -2.32
C SER A 401 4.30 6.54 -1.78
N GLY A 402 3.21 6.56 -1.00
CA GLY A 402 2.65 5.37 -0.37
C GLY A 402 2.13 4.33 -1.36
N ARG A 403 1.56 4.75 -2.50
CA ARG A 403 1.03 3.86 -3.53
C ARG A 403 2.15 3.18 -4.31
N VAL A 404 3.23 3.88 -4.61
CA VAL A 404 4.44 3.27 -5.19
C VAL A 404 4.98 2.19 -4.25
N ALA A 405 5.17 2.54 -2.97
CA ALA A 405 5.64 1.58 -1.97
C ALA A 405 4.69 0.38 -1.82
N TYR A 406 3.38 0.62 -1.75
CA TYR A 406 2.36 -0.41 -1.62
C TYR A 406 2.34 -1.37 -2.83
N THR A 407 2.31 -0.82 -4.04
CA THR A 407 2.21 -1.62 -5.27
C THR A 407 3.47 -2.47 -5.49
N LEU A 408 4.65 -1.91 -5.20
CA LEU A 408 5.93 -2.60 -5.32
C LEU A 408 6.28 -3.44 -4.07
N GLY A 409 5.50 -3.35 -3.00
CA GLY A 409 5.74 -4.04 -1.73
C GLY A 409 7.02 -3.61 -1.00
N LEU A 410 7.36 -2.33 -1.06
CA LEU A 410 8.57 -1.76 -0.45
C LEU A 410 8.30 -1.42 1.03
N GLU A 411 9.28 -1.72 1.88
CA GLU A 411 9.18 -1.55 3.34
C GLU A 411 10.11 -0.44 3.87
N GLY A 412 10.75 0.33 2.98
CA GLY A 412 11.53 1.52 3.35
C GLY A 412 10.67 2.77 3.58
N PRO A 413 11.30 3.92 3.88
CA PRO A 413 10.59 5.19 4.08
C PRO A 413 9.77 5.59 2.84
N ALA A 414 8.50 5.96 3.03
CA ALA A 414 7.64 6.47 1.96
C ALA A 414 7.20 7.90 2.30
N VAL A 415 7.82 8.91 1.68
CA VAL A 415 7.64 10.32 2.01
C VAL A 415 7.24 11.11 0.77
N THR A 416 6.17 11.90 0.91
CA THR A 416 5.82 12.95 -0.06
C THR A 416 6.13 14.31 0.56
N VAL A 417 6.82 15.18 -0.16
CA VAL A 417 7.26 16.50 0.30
C VAL A 417 6.75 17.61 -0.62
N ASP A 418 6.27 18.69 -0.02
CA ASP A 418 5.89 19.92 -0.72
C ASP A 418 6.74 21.09 -0.21
N THR A 419 7.72 21.48 -1.01
CA THR A 419 8.48 22.72 -0.90
C THR A 419 8.31 23.56 -2.17
N ALA A 420 7.11 23.52 -2.75
CA ALA A 420 6.74 24.16 -4.01
C ALA A 420 7.72 23.80 -5.16
N CYS A 421 8.32 24.79 -5.82
CA CYS A 421 9.18 24.59 -7.00
C CYS A 421 10.46 23.76 -6.73
N SER A 422 10.80 23.51 -5.46
CA SER A 422 12.02 22.77 -5.06
C SER A 422 11.75 21.33 -4.61
N SER A 423 10.50 20.88 -4.63
CA SER A 423 10.07 19.60 -4.02
C SER A 423 10.86 18.39 -4.51
N SER A 424 11.19 18.30 -5.81
CA SER A 424 11.94 17.18 -6.38
C SER A 424 13.38 17.09 -5.86
N LEU A 425 14.07 18.23 -5.75
CA LEU A 425 15.43 18.29 -5.21
C LEU A 425 15.46 18.04 -3.71
N VAL A 426 14.44 18.49 -2.97
CA VAL A 426 14.30 18.17 -1.54
C VAL A 426 14.00 16.68 -1.35
N ALA A 427 13.18 16.07 -2.20
CA ALA A 427 12.95 14.62 -2.18
C ALA A 427 14.25 13.83 -2.39
N LEU A 428 15.07 14.23 -3.37
CA LEU A 428 16.40 13.64 -3.59
C LEU A 428 17.34 13.85 -2.40
N HIS A 429 17.34 15.05 -1.80
CA HIS A 429 18.11 15.32 -0.59
C HIS A 429 17.73 14.37 0.56
N LEU A 430 16.43 14.19 0.83
CA LEU A 430 15.95 13.28 1.86
C LEU A 430 16.31 11.82 1.56
N ALA A 431 16.19 11.38 0.30
CA ALA A 431 16.62 10.06 -0.12
C ALA A 431 18.12 9.82 0.13
N CYS A 432 18.96 10.81 -0.19
CA CYS A 432 20.40 10.73 0.08
C CYS A 432 20.69 10.61 1.59
N GLN A 433 19.97 11.36 2.43
CA GLN A 433 20.12 11.26 3.88
C GLN A 433 19.71 9.88 4.41
N ALA A 434 18.57 9.35 3.95
CA ALA A 434 18.07 8.03 4.36
C ALA A 434 19.01 6.88 3.92
N LEU A 435 19.61 6.99 2.74
CA LEU A 435 20.62 6.04 2.27
C LEU A 435 21.90 6.08 3.12
N ARG A 436 22.36 7.27 3.49
CA ARG A 436 23.54 7.47 4.35
C ARG A 436 23.31 7.00 5.79
N SER A 437 22.13 7.28 6.34
CA SER A 437 21.74 6.84 7.70
C SER A 437 21.46 5.33 7.78
N GLY A 438 21.33 4.65 6.63
CA GLY A 438 21.02 3.22 6.57
C GLY A 438 19.53 2.90 6.77
N GLU A 439 18.64 3.90 6.70
CA GLU A 439 17.18 3.71 6.75
C GLU A 439 16.65 2.98 5.51
N CYS A 440 17.36 3.10 4.38
CA CYS A 440 17.12 2.32 3.18
C CYS A 440 18.42 1.89 2.49
N SER A 441 18.32 0.90 1.61
CA SER A 441 19.46 0.41 0.81
C SER A 441 19.38 0.79 -0.67
N LEU A 442 18.21 1.22 -1.12
CA LEU A 442 17.88 1.70 -2.45
C LEU A 442 16.75 2.73 -2.28
N ALA A 443 16.64 3.74 -3.12
CA ALA A 443 15.54 4.69 -3.05
C ALA A 443 15.12 5.22 -4.42
N LEU A 444 13.81 5.36 -4.61
CA LEU A 444 13.21 6.13 -5.69
C LEU A 444 13.06 7.57 -5.20
N ALA A 445 13.62 8.53 -5.93
CA ALA A 445 13.54 9.94 -5.62
C ALA A 445 13.13 10.73 -6.86
N GLY A 446 12.05 11.50 -6.80
CA GLY A 446 11.54 12.19 -7.98
C GLY A 446 10.59 13.31 -7.67
N GLY A 447 10.02 13.89 -8.70
CA GLY A 447 8.91 14.82 -8.56
C GLY A 447 7.96 14.78 -9.75
N VAL A 448 6.72 15.22 -9.50
CA VAL A 448 5.63 15.21 -10.47
C VAL A 448 4.82 16.49 -10.36
N THR A 449 4.36 16.99 -11.51
CA THR A 449 3.44 18.12 -11.61
C THR A 449 2.52 17.91 -12.81
N VAL A 450 1.22 17.92 -12.56
CA VAL A 450 0.16 17.92 -13.59
C VAL A 450 -0.83 19.02 -13.24
N MET A 451 -1.26 19.79 -14.24
CA MET A 451 -2.24 20.86 -14.09
C MET A 451 -3.59 20.35 -14.59
N SER A 452 -4.46 19.91 -13.67
CA SER A 452 -5.78 19.40 -14.04
C SER A 452 -6.76 20.53 -14.36
N THR A 453 -6.52 21.71 -13.78
CA THR A 453 -7.34 22.91 -13.92
C THR A 453 -6.48 24.11 -14.36
N PRO A 454 -7.08 25.18 -14.91
CA PRO A 454 -6.32 26.39 -15.27
C PRO A 454 -5.96 27.26 -14.05
N GLY A 455 -6.15 26.77 -12.81
CA GLY A 455 -6.03 27.55 -11.58
C GLY A 455 -4.67 28.22 -11.40
N ALA A 456 -3.58 27.51 -11.69
CA ALA A 456 -2.23 28.06 -11.61
C ALA A 456 -2.03 29.26 -12.57
N PHE A 457 -2.52 29.15 -13.80
CA PHE A 457 -2.43 30.24 -14.78
C PHE A 457 -3.24 31.46 -14.36
N VAL A 458 -4.45 31.26 -13.83
CA VAL A 458 -5.31 32.36 -13.33
C VAL A 458 -4.68 33.07 -12.14
N GLU A 459 -4.15 32.32 -11.17
CA GLU A 459 -3.55 32.90 -9.95
C GLU A 459 -2.26 33.67 -10.27
N PHE A 460 -1.35 33.09 -11.07
CA PHE A 460 -0.11 33.78 -11.44
C PHE A 460 -0.34 34.92 -12.45
N SER A 461 -1.41 34.88 -13.24
CA SER A 461 -1.81 36.03 -14.06
C SER A 461 -2.22 37.21 -13.19
N ARG A 462 -2.98 36.97 -12.11
CA ARG A 462 -3.34 38.02 -11.15
C ARG A 462 -2.10 38.70 -10.53
N GLN A 463 -1.06 37.91 -10.27
CA GLN A 463 0.21 38.40 -9.71
C GLN A 463 1.16 38.99 -10.77
N ARG A 464 0.78 38.97 -12.05
CA ARG A 464 1.62 39.38 -13.18
C ARG A 464 2.96 38.63 -13.23
N GLY A 465 2.95 37.35 -12.84
CA GLY A 465 4.15 36.53 -12.75
C GLY A 465 4.46 35.69 -13.98
N LEU A 466 3.52 35.52 -14.92
CA LEU A 466 3.67 34.68 -16.10
C LEU A 466 4.30 35.42 -17.27
N SER A 467 5.06 34.68 -18.08
CA SER A 467 5.46 35.18 -19.40
C SER A 467 4.25 35.17 -20.36
N PRO A 468 3.98 36.26 -21.11
CA PRO A 468 2.88 36.32 -22.07
C PRO A 468 2.95 35.26 -23.17
N ASP A 469 4.16 34.82 -23.56
CA ASP A 469 4.35 33.77 -24.57
C ASP A 469 4.56 32.38 -23.96
N GLY A 470 4.47 32.26 -22.64
CA GLY A 470 4.59 31.01 -21.89
C GLY A 470 6.01 30.46 -21.76
N ARG A 471 7.06 31.22 -22.13
CA ARG A 471 8.45 30.73 -22.09
C ARG A 471 9.25 31.33 -20.94
N CYS A 472 10.08 30.50 -20.30
CA CYS A 472 11.12 30.97 -19.40
C CYS A 472 12.31 31.50 -20.20
N LYS A 473 12.48 32.83 -20.28
CA LYS A 473 13.60 33.47 -20.97
C LYS A 473 14.79 33.70 -20.01
N ALA A 474 15.22 32.61 -19.38
CA ALA A 474 16.16 32.61 -18.25
C ALA A 474 17.43 33.43 -18.52
N TYR A 475 17.73 34.37 -17.62
CA TYR A 475 18.88 35.28 -17.65
C TYR A 475 19.00 36.15 -18.91
N GLY A 476 17.97 36.15 -19.76
CA GLY A 476 17.91 36.93 -20.99
C GLY A 476 17.37 38.34 -20.75
N SER A 477 17.73 39.29 -21.62
CA SER A 477 17.19 40.65 -21.58
C SER A 477 15.67 40.71 -21.82
N GLY A 478 15.09 39.63 -22.35
CA GLY A 478 13.66 39.49 -22.57
C GLY A 478 12.90 38.78 -21.44
N ALA A 479 13.54 38.49 -20.31
CA ALA A 479 12.89 37.90 -19.13
C ALA A 479 11.67 38.73 -18.71
N ASP A 480 10.47 38.14 -18.83
CA ASP A 480 9.18 38.81 -18.63
C ASP A 480 8.21 37.99 -17.76
N GLY A 481 8.65 36.87 -17.18
CA GLY A 481 7.86 36.02 -16.29
C GLY A 481 8.15 34.54 -16.45
N VAL A 482 7.45 33.73 -15.65
CA VAL A 482 7.57 32.26 -15.67
C VAL A 482 6.68 31.63 -16.75
N GLY A 483 7.20 30.60 -17.41
CA GLY A 483 6.42 29.66 -18.21
C GLY A 483 6.11 28.41 -17.39
N TRP A 484 4.85 28.00 -17.31
CA TRP A 484 4.46 26.77 -16.61
C TRP A 484 4.54 25.56 -17.53
N ALA A 485 5.02 24.45 -16.96
CA ALA A 485 5.07 23.17 -17.63
C ALA A 485 4.68 22.03 -16.67
N GLU A 486 4.07 20.98 -17.22
CA GLU A 486 3.87 19.70 -16.56
C GLU A 486 5.12 18.80 -16.70
N GLY A 487 5.24 17.78 -15.87
CA GLY A 487 6.32 16.82 -15.99
C GLY A 487 6.42 15.85 -14.83
N VAL A 488 7.11 14.74 -15.06
CA VAL A 488 7.51 13.78 -14.02
C VAL A 488 8.93 13.30 -14.29
N GLY A 489 9.73 13.19 -13.23
CA GLY A 489 11.06 12.60 -13.28
C GLY A 489 11.35 11.81 -12.02
N VAL A 490 11.86 10.59 -12.18
CA VAL A 490 12.24 9.70 -11.07
C VAL A 490 13.68 9.22 -11.28
N LEU A 491 14.47 9.33 -10.23
CA LEU A 491 15.83 8.79 -10.12
C LEU A 491 15.81 7.58 -9.20
N LEU A 492 16.52 6.54 -9.59
CA LEU A 492 16.83 5.41 -8.72
C LEU A 492 18.24 5.59 -8.17
N VAL A 493 18.35 5.65 -6.85
CA VAL A 493 19.59 5.96 -6.16
C VAL A 493 19.94 4.94 -5.08
N GLU A 494 21.23 4.66 -4.95
CA GLU A 494 21.79 3.86 -3.85
C GLU A 494 23.18 4.36 -3.48
N ARG A 495 23.76 3.80 -2.43
CA ARG A 495 25.14 4.11 -2.05
C ARG A 495 26.11 3.65 -3.14
N LEU A 496 27.12 4.45 -3.46
CA LEU A 496 28.06 4.14 -4.55
C LEU A 496 28.74 2.78 -4.34
N SER A 497 29.14 2.45 -3.10
CA SER A 497 29.74 1.15 -2.79
C SER A 497 28.80 -0.02 -3.05
N GLU A 498 27.49 0.17 -2.85
CA GLU A 498 26.46 -0.84 -3.12
C GLU A 498 26.22 -1.00 -4.62
N ALA A 499 26.17 0.10 -5.37
CA ALA A 499 26.06 0.05 -6.83
C ALA A 499 27.24 -0.74 -7.44
N GLU A 500 28.47 -0.45 -6.99
CA GLU A 500 29.67 -1.18 -7.41
C GLU A 500 29.63 -2.65 -7.00
N ARG A 501 29.22 -2.95 -5.76
CA ARG A 501 29.10 -4.32 -5.23
C ARG A 501 28.08 -5.16 -6.01
N ARG A 502 26.97 -4.53 -6.42
CA ARG A 502 25.88 -5.18 -7.17
C ARG A 502 26.12 -5.18 -8.68
N GLY A 503 27.13 -4.45 -9.16
CA GLY A 503 27.43 -4.31 -10.59
C GLY A 503 26.39 -3.46 -11.34
N HIS A 504 25.67 -2.60 -10.63
CA HIS A 504 24.72 -1.67 -11.25
C HIS A 504 25.47 -0.57 -12.00
N ARG A 505 24.91 -0.14 -13.15
CA ARG A 505 25.49 0.93 -13.95
C ARG A 505 25.32 2.26 -13.22
N VAL A 506 26.42 2.93 -12.91
CA VAL A 506 26.41 4.29 -12.35
C VAL A 506 26.27 5.30 -13.50
N LEU A 507 25.16 6.03 -13.52
CA LEU A 507 24.88 7.10 -14.49
C LEU A 507 25.52 8.43 -14.08
N ALA A 508 25.42 8.75 -12.79
CA ALA A 508 26.01 9.92 -12.16
C ALA A 508 26.16 9.71 -10.65
N VAL A 509 26.87 10.62 -9.98
CA VAL A 509 27.08 10.57 -8.53
C VAL A 509 26.66 11.89 -7.90
N VAL A 510 25.75 11.81 -6.92
CA VAL A 510 25.40 12.93 -6.04
C VAL A 510 26.46 13.01 -4.94
N ARG A 511 27.38 13.96 -5.10
CA ARG A 511 28.48 14.19 -4.14
C ARG A 511 28.03 14.88 -2.87
N GLY A 512 27.13 15.85 -2.98
CA GLY A 512 26.58 16.56 -1.83
C GLY A 512 25.33 17.34 -2.21
N SER A 513 24.50 17.62 -1.21
CA SER A 513 23.28 18.42 -1.35
C SER A 513 23.03 19.20 -0.07
N ALA A 514 22.31 20.32 -0.17
CA ALA A 514 21.95 21.13 0.99
C ALA A 514 20.61 21.82 0.74
N VAL A 515 19.87 22.06 1.82
CA VAL A 515 18.60 22.78 1.83
C VAL A 515 18.68 23.88 2.89
N ASN A 516 18.20 25.08 2.58
CA ASN A 516 18.03 26.14 3.56
C ASN A 516 16.76 26.96 3.30
N GLN A 517 16.55 27.99 4.11
CA GLN A 517 15.46 28.95 3.95
C GLN A 517 16.01 30.37 3.93
N ASP A 518 15.28 31.26 3.26
CA ASP A 518 15.64 32.67 3.14
C ASP A 518 15.52 33.40 4.48
N GLY A 519 14.63 32.93 5.36
CA GLY A 519 14.27 33.60 6.60
C GLY A 519 13.41 34.84 6.35
N ALA A 520 13.47 35.83 7.23
CA ALA A 520 12.79 37.10 7.02
C ALA A 520 13.49 37.90 5.91
N SER A 521 12.84 38.03 4.75
CA SER A 521 13.33 38.78 3.58
C SER A 521 12.34 39.91 3.20
N ASN A 522 12.52 40.54 2.03
CA ASN A 522 11.68 41.65 1.54
C ASN A 522 10.28 41.22 1.06
N GLY A 523 9.78 40.09 1.53
CA GLY A 523 8.47 39.52 1.19
C GLY A 523 8.53 38.00 1.21
N LEU A 524 7.41 37.34 1.52
CA LEU A 524 7.36 35.87 1.64
C LEU A 524 7.82 35.16 0.35
N THR A 525 7.59 35.78 -0.81
CA THR A 525 7.93 35.24 -2.13
C THR A 525 9.17 35.89 -2.75
N ALA A 526 9.83 36.82 -2.05
CA ALA A 526 10.99 37.53 -2.57
C ALA A 526 12.27 36.72 -2.32
N PRO A 527 13.05 36.36 -3.36
CA PRO A 527 14.24 35.54 -3.22
C PRO A 527 15.39 36.29 -2.52
N ASN A 528 16.28 35.56 -1.84
CA ASN A 528 17.42 36.12 -1.14
C ASN A 528 18.78 35.61 -1.65
N GLY A 529 19.52 36.48 -2.36
CA GLY A 529 20.85 36.16 -2.90
C GLY A 529 21.86 35.65 -1.85
N PRO A 530 22.04 36.31 -0.69
CA PRO A 530 22.90 35.79 0.38
C PRO A 530 22.54 34.39 0.88
N SER A 531 21.25 34.05 0.97
CA SER A 531 20.79 32.71 1.34
C SER A 531 21.14 31.67 0.28
N GLN A 532 20.98 32.01 -1.00
CA GLN A 532 21.42 31.15 -2.10
C GLN A 532 22.94 30.93 -2.08
N GLN A 533 23.74 31.96 -1.83
CA GLN A 533 25.20 31.78 -1.68
C GLN A 533 25.55 30.86 -0.49
N ARG A 534 24.80 30.94 0.62
CA ARG A 534 25.01 30.05 1.78
C ARG A 534 24.67 28.60 1.44
N VAL A 535 23.56 28.33 0.75
CA VAL A 535 23.19 26.94 0.39
C VAL A 535 24.18 26.33 -0.59
N ILE A 536 24.68 27.11 -1.55
CA ILE A 536 25.73 26.69 -2.49
C ILE A 536 27.00 26.28 -1.74
N ARG A 537 27.49 27.14 -0.83
CA ARG A 537 28.69 26.82 -0.03
C ARG A 537 28.48 25.61 0.87
N GLN A 538 27.29 25.44 1.42
CA GLN A 538 26.95 24.28 2.25
C GLN A 538 26.94 22.98 1.43
N ALA A 539 26.36 23.00 0.23
CA ALA A 539 26.35 21.84 -0.67
C ALA A 539 27.77 21.44 -1.10
N LEU A 540 28.62 22.43 -1.41
CA LEU A 540 30.03 22.21 -1.72
C LEU A 540 30.81 21.63 -0.53
N ALA A 541 30.59 22.17 0.67
CA ALA A 541 31.20 21.64 1.89
C ALA A 541 30.78 20.18 2.14
N CYS A 542 29.49 19.87 1.98
CA CYS A 542 28.98 18.50 2.07
C CYS A 542 29.59 17.57 0.99
N ALA A 543 29.89 18.10 -0.19
CA ALA A 543 30.52 17.33 -1.27
C ALA A 543 32.05 17.14 -1.10
N GLY A 544 32.68 17.88 -0.17
CA GLY A 544 34.13 17.99 -0.08
C GLY A 544 34.76 18.66 -1.31
N LEU A 545 34.04 19.58 -1.95
CA LEU A 545 34.45 20.27 -3.17
C LEU A 545 34.62 21.77 -2.96
N SER A 546 35.44 22.39 -3.80
CA SER A 546 35.58 23.84 -3.90
C SER A 546 34.77 24.40 -5.08
N VAL A 547 34.58 25.72 -5.10
CA VAL A 547 33.92 26.41 -6.22
C VAL A 547 34.66 26.25 -7.55
N ALA A 548 35.97 25.96 -7.53
CA ALA A 548 36.79 25.80 -8.72
C ALA A 548 36.62 24.41 -9.36
N ASP A 549 36.11 23.43 -8.60
CA ASP A 549 35.88 22.05 -9.06
C ASP A 549 34.58 21.89 -9.86
N VAL A 550 33.76 22.95 -9.95
CA VAL A 550 32.46 22.92 -10.65
C VAL A 550 32.56 23.57 -12.02
N ASP A 551 32.49 22.77 -13.07
CA ASP A 551 32.63 23.24 -14.45
C ASP A 551 31.35 23.87 -15.01
N VAL A 552 30.18 23.35 -14.64
CA VAL A 552 28.88 23.78 -15.18
C VAL A 552 27.87 23.93 -14.05
N VAL A 553 27.00 24.95 -14.16
CA VAL A 553 25.86 25.14 -13.27
C VAL A 553 24.56 25.15 -14.07
N GLU A 554 23.60 24.35 -13.61
CA GLU A 554 22.19 24.45 -13.97
C GLU A 554 21.49 25.29 -12.91
N GLY A 555 20.95 26.45 -13.29
CA GLY A 555 20.25 27.36 -12.37
C GLY A 555 18.74 27.11 -12.33
N HIS A 556 18.03 27.72 -11.38
CA HIS A 556 16.58 27.69 -11.33
C HIS A 556 15.95 28.49 -12.47
N GLY A 557 16.49 29.67 -12.77
CA GLY A 557 16.32 30.37 -14.05
C GLY A 557 14.88 30.53 -14.51
N THR A 558 14.02 31.12 -13.67
CA THR A 558 12.57 31.17 -13.96
C THR A 558 12.17 32.19 -15.03
N GLY A 559 13.11 32.96 -15.60
CA GLY A 559 12.82 33.96 -16.61
C GLY A 559 12.19 35.23 -16.02
N THR A 560 12.39 35.47 -14.73
CA THR A 560 11.75 36.59 -14.01
C THR A 560 12.68 37.80 -13.90
N THR A 561 12.13 39.00 -14.01
CA THR A 561 12.88 40.26 -13.97
C THR A 561 13.63 40.51 -12.65
N LEU A 562 13.15 39.93 -11.55
CA LEU A 562 13.75 40.06 -10.23
C LEU A 562 14.56 38.82 -9.81
N GLY A 563 14.03 37.62 -10.06
CA GLY A 563 14.64 36.37 -9.61
C GLY A 563 15.96 36.08 -10.33
N ASP A 564 15.97 36.19 -11.65
CA ASP A 564 17.14 35.83 -12.46
C ASP A 564 18.38 36.69 -12.12
N PRO A 565 18.29 38.03 -11.96
CA PRO A 565 19.44 38.82 -11.52
C PRO A 565 19.95 38.45 -10.12
N ILE A 566 19.06 38.14 -9.17
CA ILE A 566 19.44 37.77 -7.80
C ILE A 566 20.19 36.44 -7.80
N GLU A 567 19.67 35.45 -8.53
CA GLU A 567 20.31 34.15 -8.68
C GLU A 567 21.64 34.26 -9.42
N ALA A 568 21.67 35.01 -10.53
CA ALA A 568 22.90 35.20 -11.28
C ALA A 568 24.01 35.85 -10.45
N GLN A 569 23.68 36.85 -9.63
CA GLN A 569 24.62 37.46 -8.71
C GLN A 569 25.11 36.48 -7.63
N ALA A 570 24.23 35.61 -7.10
CA ALA A 570 24.62 34.60 -6.12
C ALA A 570 25.59 33.56 -6.72
N LEU A 571 25.32 33.12 -7.96
CA LEU A 571 26.19 32.20 -8.71
C LEU A 571 27.54 32.85 -9.05
N LEU A 572 27.56 34.11 -9.50
CA LEU A 572 28.80 34.85 -9.76
C LEU A 572 29.62 35.11 -8.50
N ALA A 573 28.97 35.39 -7.37
CA ALA A 573 29.62 35.59 -6.07
C ALA A 573 30.18 34.29 -5.45
N THR A 574 29.86 33.13 -6.02
CA THR A 574 30.36 31.83 -5.60
C THR A 574 31.24 31.21 -6.69
N TYR A 575 30.64 30.59 -7.70
CA TYR A 575 31.32 29.90 -8.79
C TYR A 575 32.12 30.81 -9.73
N GLY A 576 31.83 32.12 -9.72
CA GLY A 576 32.57 33.12 -10.51
C GLY A 576 33.85 33.65 -9.85
N GLN A 577 34.14 33.27 -8.60
CA GLN A 577 35.30 33.78 -7.85
C GLN A 577 36.49 32.80 -7.91
N GLY A 578 37.71 33.32 -7.74
CA GLY A 578 38.91 32.49 -7.56
C GLY A 578 39.38 31.72 -8.79
N ARG A 579 38.90 32.06 -9.99
CA ARG A 579 39.27 31.41 -11.26
C ARG A 579 40.12 32.35 -12.12
N SER A 580 41.27 31.89 -12.61
CA SER A 580 42.16 32.65 -13.50
C SER A 580 42.05 32.16 -14.95
N GLY A 581 42.12 33.06 -15.93
CA GLY A 581 42.19 32.71 -17.35
C GLY A 581 40.94 32.02 -17.93
N SER A 582 41.16 30.87 -18.61
CA SER A 582 40.15 30.08 -19.34
C SER A 582 39.31 29.14 -18.46
N GLY A 583 39.55 29.06 -17.15
CA GLY A 583 38.80 28.21 -16.21
C GLY A 583 37.43 28.78 -15.82
N ARG A 584 36.65 29.27 -16.77
CA ARG A 584 35.32 29.86 -16.52
C ARG A 584 34.31 28.76 -16.24
N CYS A 585 33.41 28.99 -15.27
CA CYS A 585 32.22 28.15 -15.09
C CYS A 585 31.28 28.34 -16.28
N GLY A 586 30.91 27.25 -16.94
CA GLY A 586 29.85 27.22 -17.94
C GLY A 586 28.48 27.37 -17.28
N TRP A 587 27.55 27.96 -18.03
CA TRP A 587 26.14 28.00 -17.68
C TRP A 587 25.41 26.97 -18.54
N GLY A 588 24.68 26.04 -17.93
CA GLY A 588 23.76 25.17 -18.67
C GLY A 588 22.67 26.03 -19.30
N ARG A 589 22.50 25.95 -20.61
CA ARG A 589 21.51 26.71 -21.37
C ARG A 589 20.49 25.79 -21.99
#